data_AF-A0A2V8V5F2-F1
#
_entry.id   AF-A0A2V8V5F2-F1
#
_cell.length_a   1.000
_cell.length_b   1.000
_cell.length_c   1.000
_cell.angle_alpha   90.00
_cell.angle_beta   90.00
_cell.angle_gamma   90.00
#
_symmetry.space_group_name_H-M   'P 1'
#
loop_
_entity.id
_entity.type
_entity.pdbx_description
1 polymer ?
#
loop_
_entity_poly.entity_id
_entity_poly.type
_entity_poly.pdbx_seq_one_letter_code
_entity_poly.pdbx_strand_id
1 'polypeptide(L)'
;MDKLLEKREVAAPLLIEELRHDQNHCFVELSARILFESKIKCVAPLLRLIESTSLDAYTLSVLCLLLGMTGGLEVLKPLWDRFHFFKEKFPQENFSQGPLTGLWEVHA
;
A
#
# COMPACT_ATOMS: atom_id res chain seq x y z
N MET A 1 5.15 10.23 16.58
CA MET A 1 5.40 10.14 15.13
C MET A 1 6.79 10.64 14.80
N ASP A 2 7.18 11.81 15.32
CA ASP A 2 8.48 12.46 15.07
C ASP A 2 9.71 11.56 15.31
N LYS A 3 9.77 10.85 16.45
CA LYS A 3 10.87 9.90 16.76
C LYS A 3 11.01 8.74 15.76
N LEU A 4 9.93 8.33 15.10
CA LEU A 4 9.97 7.26 14.08
C LEU A 4 10.45 7.80 12.74
N LEU A 5 10.07 9.03 12.40
CA LEU A 5 10.58 9.72 11.21
C LEU A 5 12.07 10.04 11.32
N GLU A 6 12.57 10.34 12.52
CA GLU A 6 14.01 10.48 12.81
C GLU A 6 14.81 9.20 12.53
N LYS A 7 14.18 8.03 12.68
CA LYS A 7 14.79 6.70 12.45
C LYS A 7 14.20 5.98 11.24
N ARG A 8 13.71 6.76 10.26
CA ARG A 8 12.96 6.26 9.10
C ARG A 8 13.64 5.11 8.35
N GLU A 9 14.96 5.14 8.18
CA GLU A 9 15.72 4.13 7.45
C GLU A 9 15.68 2.74 8.12
N VAL A 10 15.54 2.72 9.44
CA VAL A 10 15.37 1.49 10.23
C VAL A 10 13.90 1.12 10.34
N ALA A 11 13.02 2.12 10.50
CA ALA A 11 11.59 1.90 10.71
C ALA A 11 10.88 1.36 9.46
N ALA A 12 11.20 1.87 8.26
CA ALA A 12 10.47 1.51 7.05
C ALA A 12 10.56 0.01 6.68
N PRO A 13 11.76 -0.63 6.69
CA PRO A 13 11.85 -2.08 6.47
C PRO A 13 11.10 -2.90 7.52
N LEU A 14 11.14 -2.49 8.79
CA LEU A 14 10.44 -3.18 9.88
C LEU A 14 8.92 -3.09 9.70
N LEU A 15 8.40 -1.91 9.39
CA LEU A 15 6.97 -1.72 9.11
C LEU A 15 6.49 -2.58 7.94
N ILE A 16 7.28 -2.68 6.87
CA ILE A 16 6.95 -3.52 5.71
C ILE A 16 6.92 -5.00 6.08
N GLU A 17 7.81 -5.44 6.95
CA GLU A 17 7.83 -6.82 7.41
C GLU A 17 6.63 -7.11 8.33
N GLU A 18 6.33 -6.22 9.29
CA GLU A 18 5.17 -6.36 10.17
C GLU A 18 3.85 -6.34 9.41
N LEU A 19 3.73 -5.53 8.34
CA LEU A 19 2.57 -5.52 7.44
C LEU A 19 2.28 -6.88 6.77
N ARG A 20 3.22 -7.83 6.78
CA ARG A 20 2.99 -9.21 6.30
C ARG A 20 2.24 -10.07 7.30
N HIS A 21 2.38 -9.75 8.58
CA HIS A 21 1.96 -10.60 9.69
C HIS A 21 0.76 -10.00 10.45
N ASP A 22 0.74 -8.68 10.63
CA ASP A 22 -0.32 -7.96 11.34
C ASP A 22 -1.25 -7.24 10.36
N GLN A 23 -2.50 -7.71 10.31
CA GLN A 23 -3.58 -7.18 9.48
C GLN A 23 -4.55 -6.30 10.30
N ASN A 24 -4.13 -5.81 11.47
CA ASN A 24 -4.89 -4.80 12.20
C ASN A 24 -5.01 -3.53 11.34
N HIS A 25 -6.23 -3.16 10.97
CA HIS A 25 -6.48 -2.04 10.07
C HIS A 25 -5.89 -0.71 10.56
N CYS A 26 -5.92 -0.45 11.88
CA CYS A 26 -5.30 0.75 12.46
C CYS A 26 -3.78 0.73 12.29
N PHE A 27 -3.14 -0.43 12.44
CA PHE A 27 -1.71 -0.59 12.21
C PHE A 27 -1.35 -0.37 10.74
N VAL A 28 -2.17 -0.90 9.83
CA VAL A 28 -1.98 -0.76 8.38
C VAL A 28 -2.03 0.71 7.96
N GLU A 29 -3.04 1.45 8.39
CA GLU A 29 -3.18 2.87 8.09
C GLU A 29 -2.02 3.70 8.67
N LEU A 30 -1.66 3.43 9.93
CA LEU A 30 -0.55 4.12 10.58
C LEU A 30 0.77 3.85 9.84
N SER A 31 1.02 2.60 9.48
CA SER A 31 2.21 2.19 8.74
C SER A 31 2.25 2.85 7.36
N ALA A 32 1.14 2.86 6.63
CA ALA A 32 1.06 3.50 5.33
C ALA A 32 1.36 5.01 5.43
N ARG A 33 0.81 5.68 6.44
CA ARG A 33 1.08 7.09 6.71
C ARG A 33 2.56 7.35 7.01
N ILE A 34 3.17 6.57 7.90
CA ILE A 34 4.60 6.70 8.23
C ILE A 34 5.47 6.47 7.00
N LEU A 35 5.18 5.44 6.20
CA LEU A 35 5.92 5.13 4.98
C LEU A 35 5.83 6.28 3.97
N PHE A 36 4.65 6.85 3.75
CA PHE A 36 4.46 8.01 2.88
C PHE A 36 5.22 9.25 3.37
N GLU A 37 5.13 9.57 4.67
CA GLU A 37 5.78 10.73 5.28
C GLU A 37 7.31 10.56 5.33
N SER A 38 7.82 9.33 5.43
CA SER A 38 9.25 9.04 5.51
C SER A 38 10.04 9.44 4.26
N LYS A 39 9.36 9.49 3.10
CA LYS A 39 9.96 9.67 1.75
C LYS A 39 11.01 8.62 1.37
N ILE A 40 10.99 7.46 2.04
CA ILE A 40 11.86 6.33 1.68
C ILE A 40 11.26 5.59 0.49
N LYS A 41 12.12 5.20 -0.45
CA LYS A 41 11.72 4.39 -1.61
C LYS A 41 11.43 2.96 -1.18
N CYS A 42 10.14 2.67 -0.98
CA CYS A 42 9.63 1.36 -0.58
C CYS A 42 8.80 0.67 -1.69
N VAL A 43 8.84 1.17 -2.92
CA VAL A 43 7.98 0.69 -4.02
C VAL A 43 8.15 -0.80 -4.28
N ALA A 44 9.39 -1.29 -4.48
CA ALA A 44 9.65 -2.70 -4.76
C ALA A 44 9.15 -3.66 -3.65
N PRO A 45 9.43 -3.43 -2.35
CA PRO A 45 8.85 -4.27 -1.31
C PRO A 45 7.33 -4.17 -1.21
N LEU A 46 6.74 -2.98 -1.41
CA LEU A 46 5.28 -2.80 -1.40
C LEU A 46 4.60 -3.52 -2.59
N LEU A 47 5.21 -3.51 -3.77
CA LEU A 47 4.74 -4.27 -4.93
C LEU A 47 4.63 -5.76 -4.61
N ARG A 48 5.66 -6.33 -3.97
CA ARG A 48 5.63 -7.74 -3.53
C ARG A 48 4.52 -8.02 -2.52
N LEU A 49 4.20 -7.05 -1.64
CA LEU A 49 3.08 -7.20 -0.71
C LEU A 49 1.75 -7.23 -1.44
N ILE A 50 1.52 -6.29 -2.37
CA ILE A 50 0.27 -6.26 -3.12
C ILE A 50 0.15 -7.38 -4.13
N GLU A 51 1.19 -8.13 -4.44
CA GLU A 51 1.10 -9.37 -5.24
C GLU A 51 0.79 -10.61 -4.39
N SER A 52 0.95 -10.50 -3.06
CA SER A 52 0.64 -11.60 -2.14
C SER A 52 -0.86 -11.90 -2.07
N THR A 53 -1.18 -13.17 -1.83
CA THR A 53 -2.54 -13.64 -1.55
C THR A 53 -2.84 -13.78 -0.05
N SER A 54 -1.84 -13.53 0.81
CA SER A 54 -1.96 -13.71 2.27
C SER A 54 -2.60 -12.53 2.99
N LEU A 55 -2.66 -11.36 2.35
CA LEU A 55 -3.20 -10.13 2.93
C LEU A 55 -4.71 -10.03 2.68
N ASP A 56 -5.43 -9.49 3.65
CA ASP A 56 -6.85 -9.18 3.50
C ASP A 56 -7.08 -8.04 2.48
N ALA A 57 -8.35 -7.90 2.05
CA ALA A 57 -8.74 -6.96 1.01
C ALA A 57 -8.57 -5.49 1.42
N TYR A 58 -8.78 -5.16 2.70
CA TYR A 58 -8.61 -3.81 3.21
C TYR A 58 -7.13 -3.41 3.17
N THR A 59 -6.26 -4.27 3.71
CA THR A 59 -4.82 -4.06 3.69
C THR A 59 -4.31 -3.88 2.27
N LEU A 60 -4.68 -4.77 1.35
CA LEU A 60 -4.31 -4.66 -0.06
C LEU A 60 -4.78 -3.33 -0.69
N SER A 61 -6.00 -2.89 -0.39
CA SER A 61 -6.54 -1.62 -0.87
C SER A 61 -5.71 -0.42 -0.38
N VAL A 62 -5.38 -0.37 0.91
CA VAL A 62 -4.54 0.70 1.50
C VAL A 62 -3.14 0.70 0.89
N LEU A 63 -2.52 -0.48 0.72
CA LEU A 63 -1.19 -0.58 0.12
C LEU A 63 -1.19 -0.16 -1.36
N CYS A 64 -2.27 -0.42 -2.10
CA CYS A 64 -2.43 0.06 -3.47
C CYS A 64 -2.46 1.60 -3.54
N LEU A 65 -3.19 2.24 -2.62
CA LEU A 65 -3.20 3.70 -2.50
C LEU A 65 -1.79 4.24 -2.19
N LEU A 66 -1.10 3.66 -1.21
CA LEU A 66 0.27 4.04 -0.85
C LEU A 66 1.23 3.91 -2.04
N LEU A 67 1.12 2.83 -2.82
CA LEU A 67 1.93 2.63 -4.02
C LEU A 67 1.67 3.71 -5.08
N GLY A 68 0.43 4.12 -5.29
CA GLY A 68 0.13 5.22 -6.21
C GLY A 68 0.75 6.55 -5.78
N MET A 69 0.75 6.83 -4.47
CA MET A 69 1.34 8.06 -3.91
C MET A 69 2.87 8.07 -3.84
N THR A 70 3.53 6.92 -4.00
CA THR A 70 4.99 6.80 -3.78
C THR A 70 5.77 6.18 -4.94
N GLY A 71 5.09 5.49 -5.85
CA GLY A 71 5.67 4.85 -7.03
C GLY A 71 5.54 5.70 -8.29
N GLY A 72 6.19 5.24 -9.37
CA GLY A 72 6.04 5.80 -10.72
C GLY A 72 5.24 4.90 -11.65
N LEU A 73 5.50 5.00 -12.95
CA LEU A 73 4.79 4.23 -13.98
C LEU A 73 4.88 2.71 -13.77
N GLU A 74 5.88 2.22 -13.05
CA GLU A 74 6.04 0.80 -12.71
C GLU A 74 4.87 0.22 -11.91
N VAL A 75 4.09 1.06 -11.21
CA VAL A 75 2.95 0.58 -10.41
C VAL A 75 1.64 0.51 -11.19
N LEU A 76 1.56 1.08 -12.40
CA LEU A 76 0.31 1.20 -13.15
C LEU A 76 -0.36 -0.16 -13.40
N LYS A 77 0.38 -1.12 -13.94
CA LYS A 77 -0.17 -2.45 -14.23
C LYS A 77 -0.59 -3.18 -12.94
N PRO A 78 0.25 -3.29 -11.89
CA PRO A 78 -0.16 -3.90 -10.62
C PRO A 78 -1.43 -3.28 -10.01
N LEU A 79 -1.56 -1.94 -10.05
CA LEU A 79 -2.75 -1.26 -9.54
C LEU A 79 -3.99 -1.53 -10.41
N TRP A 80 -3.83 -1.55 -11.74
CA TRP A 80 -4.91 -1.90 -12.66
C TRP A 80 -5.41 -3.34 -12.45
N ASP A 81 -4.49 -4.29 -12.33
CA ASP A 81 -4.82 -5.69 -12.08
C ASP A 81 -5.56 -5.85 -10.74
N ARG A 82 -5.14 -5.10 -9.70
CA ARG A 82 -5.82 -5.09 -8.40
C ARG A 82 -7.18 -4.40 -8.41
N PHE A 83 -7.34 -3.33 -9.17
CA PHE A 83 -8.64 -2.69 -9.36
C PHE A 83 -9.68 -3.68 -9.90
N HIS A 84 -9.33 -4.41 -10.97
CA HIS A 84 -10.21 -5.42 -11.56
C HIS A 84 -10.46 -6.59 -10.61
N PHE A 85 -9.41 -7.09 -9.95
CA PHE A 85 -9.54 -8.14 -8.94
C PHE A 85 -10.56 -7.77 -7.85
N PHE A 86 -10.53 -6.54 -7.32
CA PHE A 86 -11.49 -6.13 -6.30
C PHE A 86 -12.91 -5.96 -6.85
N LYS A 87 -13.06 -5.43 -8.07
CA LYS A 87 -14.38 -5.31 -8.72
C LYS A 87 -15.04 -6.67 -8.95
N GLU A 88 -14.25 -7.68 -9.29
CA GLU A 88 -14.75 -9.04 -9.52
C GLU A 88 -15.01 -9.78 -8.20
N LYS A 89 -14.08 -9.73 -7.25
CA LYS A 89 -14.13 -10.54 -6.03
C LYS A 89 -15.01 -9.94 -4.93
N PHE A 90 -15.11 -8.61 -4.87
CA PHE A 90 -15.85 -7.88 -3.82
C PHE A 90 -16.72 -6.76 -4.42
N PRO A 91 -17.71 -7.10 -5.27
CA PRO A 91 -18.47 -6.10 -6.04
C PRO A 91 -19.33 -5.15 -5.20
N GLN A 92 -19.69 -5.54 -3.97
CA GLN A 92 -20.49 -4.73 -3.04
C GLN A 92 -19.62 -3.88 -2.08
N GLU A 93 -18.32 -4.11 -2.08
CA GLU A 93 -17.37 -3.40 -1.22
C GLU A 93 -16.64 -2.31 -2.00
N ASN A 94 -16.01 -1.40 -1.27
CA ASN A 94 -15.28 -0.26 -1.85
C ASN A 94 -13.76 -0.48 -1.95
N PHE A 95 -13.24 -1.70 -1.77
CA PHE A 95 -11.79 -1.98 -1.84
C PHE A 95 -11.16 -1.60 -3.18
N SER A 96 -11.93 -1.56 -4.26
CA SER A 96 -11.47 -1.05 -5.56
C SER A 96 -11.07 0.43 -5.55
N GLN A 97 -11.49 1.21 -4.55
CA GLN A 97 -11.12 2.63 -4.41
C GLN A 97 -9.64 2.83 -4.12
N GLY A 98 -9.00 1.94 -3.35
CA GLY A 98 -7.55 2.02 -3.08
C GLY A 98 -6.70 2.06 -4.35
N PRO A 99 -6.74 1.02 -5.22
CA PRO A 99 -6.01 1.04 -6.49
C PRO A 99 -6.52 2.08 -7.48
N LEU A 100 -7.82 2.40 -7.49
CA LEU A 100 -8.35 3.44 -8.38
C LEU A 100 -7.76 4.82 -8.04
N THR A 101 -7.77 5.20 -6.77
CA THR A 101 -7.12 6.43 -6.29
C THR A 101 -5.62 6.36 -6.50
N GLY A 102 -4.99 5.20 -6.26
CA GLY A 102 -3.58 5.02 -6.55
C GLY A 102 -3.22 5.28 -8.01
N LEU A 103 -4.02 4.78 -8.97
CA LEU A 103 -3.83 5.06 -10.40
C LEU A 103 -3.97 6.54 -10.74
N TRP A 104 -4.91 7.24 -10.07
CA TRP A 104 -5.08 8.68 -10.23
C TRP A 104 -3.83 9.44 -9.76
N GLU A 105 -3.29 9.10 -8.59
CA GLU A 105 -2.10 9.74 -8.02
C GLU A 105 -0.85 9.56 -8.89
N VAL A 106 -0.70 8.43 -9.59
CA VAL A 106 0.44 8.22 -10.52
C VAL A 106 0.41 9.19 -11.71
N HIS A 107 -0.78 9.70 -12.05
CA HIS A 107 -0.97 10.62 -13.16
C HIS A 107 -1.04 12.10 -12.76
N ALA A 108 -1.32 12.38 -11.48
CA ALA A 108 -1.49 13.73 -10.92
C ALA A 108 -0.16 14.49 -10.77
#